data_AF-A0A7C7SGR3-F1
#
_entry.id   AF-A0A7C7SGR3-F1
#
_cell.length_a   1.000
_cell.length_b   1.000
_cell.length_c   1.000
_cell.angle_alpha   90.00
_cell.angle_beta   90.00
_cell.angle_gamma   90.00
#
_symmetry.space_group_name_H-M   'P 1'
#
loop_
_entity.id
_entity.type
_entity.pdbx_description
1 polymer ?
#
loop_
_entity_poly.entity_id
_entity_poly.type
_entity_poly.pdbx_seq_one_letter_code
_entity_poly.pdbx_strand_id
1 'polypeptide(L)'
;MTPVLGQIIAQGVTEGVFTTQYPHQVARMVFVMLEDFGHVFMDLLTTPAPGHPDHARVEQAVAAYHETLERVLGAPTGSLHPLDAADLMAWLDRSDTGAAAPAAHAETATVSGLAAQV
;
A
#
# COMPACT_ATOMS: atom_id res chain seq x y z
N MET A 1 5.85 11.35 12.93
CA MET A 1 6.49 11.51 11.60
C MET A 1 6.07 12.80 10.87
N THR A 2 5.12 13.58 11.40
CA THR A 2 4.64 14.85 10.85
C THR A 2 5.66 16.02 10.71
N PRO A 3 6.71 16.19 11.56
CA PRO A 3 7.52 17.41 11.49
C PRO A 3 8.30 17.54 10.18
N VAL A 4 8.80 16.44 9.61
CA VAL A 4 9.53 16.44 8.34
C VAL A 4 8.61 16.76 7.17
N LEU A 5 7.43 16.15 7.11
CA LEU A 5 6.46 16.42 6.04
C LEU A 5 6.00 17.90 6.05
N GLY A 6 5.83 18.50 7.24
CA GLY A 6 5.54 19.92 7.35
C GLY A 6 6.65 20.81 6.80
N GLN A 7 7.91 20.43 6.97
CA GLN A 7 9.04 21.16 6.39
C GLN A 7 9.08 21.04 4.87
N ILE A 8 8.81 19.86 4.30
CA ILE A 8 8.74 19.65 2.85
C ILE A 8 7.63 20.51 2.24
N ILE A 9 6.45 20.55 2.86
CA ILE A 9 5.33 21.37 2.37
C ILE A 9 5.66 22.86 2.50
N ALA A 10 6.26 23.30 3.61
CA ALA A 10 6.70 24.68 3.77
C ALA A 10 7.76 25.11 2.75
N GLN A 11 8.68 24.20 2.40
CA GLN A 11 9.64 24.41 1.33
C GLN A 11 8.93 24.58 -0.01
N GLY A 12 8.00 23.68 -0.36
CA GLY A 12 7.24 23.80 -1.61
C GLY A 12 6.39 25.09 -1.70
N VAL A 13 5.90 25.60 -0.57
CA VAL A 13 5.26 26.93 -0.51
C VAL A 13 6.28 28.03 -0.80
N THR A 14 7.48 27.94 -0.21
CA THR A 14 8.58 28.90 -0.45
C THR A 14 9.04 28.89 -1.92
N GLU A 15 9.04 27.73 -2.55
CA GLU A 15 9.37 27.54 -3.97
C GLU A 15 8.22 27.92 -4.92
N GLY A 16 7.03 28.20 -4.38
CA GLY A 16 5.84 28.56 -5.15
C GLY A 16 5.16 27.39 -5.88
N VAL A 17 5.51 26.14 -5.55
CA VAL A 17 4.88 24.93 -6.12
C VAL A 17 3.63 24.51 -5.36
N PHE A 18 3.50 24.91 -4.09
CA PHE A 18 2.30 24.71 -3.26
C PHE A 18 1.75 26.05 -2.78
N THR A 19 0.44 26.09 -2.48
CA THR A 19 -0.25 27.35 -2.15
C THR A 19 -0.93 27.36 -0.78
N THR A 20 -0.74 26.31 0.02
CA THR A 20 -1.31 26.25 1.38
C THR A 20 -0.68 27.27 2.35
N GLN A 21 -1.52 27.92 3.16
CA GLN A 21 -1.10 28.84 4.21
C GLN A 21 -0.72 28.14 5.53
N TYR A 22 -0.99 26.84 5.63
CA TYR A 22 -0.92 26.07 6.89
C TYR A 22 -0.08 24.79 6.70
N PRO A 23 1.21 24.89 6.34
CA PRO A 23 2.01 23.74 5.90
C PRO A 23 2.09 22.61 6.94
N HIS A 24 2.21 22.94 8.22
CA HIS A 24 2.29 21.93 9.29
C HIS A 24 0.94 21.26 9.59
N GLN A 25 -0.16 22.01 9.53
CA GLN A 25 -1.51 21.48 9.75
C GLN A 25 -1.91 20.59 8.57
N VAL A 26 -1.62 21.04 7.34
CA VAL A 26 -1.84 20.26 6.13
C VAL A 26 -1.00 18.99 6.13
N ALA A 27 0.27 19.04 6.58
CA ALA A 27 1.08 17.82 6.76
C ALA A 27 0.41 16.77 7.65
N ARG A 28 -0.24 17.20 8.73
CA ARG A 28 -0.98 16.29 9.61
C ARG A 28 -2.18 15.68 8.88
N MET A 29 -2.90 16.46 8.09
CA MET A 29 -4.04 15.98 7.30
C MET A 29 -3.61 14.98 6.23
N VAL A 30 -2.53 15.30 5.50
CA VAL A 30 -1.90 14.40 4.52
C VAL A 30 -1.51 13.07 5.15
N PHE A 31 -0.96 13.10 6.36
CA PHE A 31 -0.60 11.89 7.08
C PHE A 31 -1.83 11.02 7.41
N VAL A 32 -2.93 11.62 7.88
CA VAL A 32 -4.18 10.89 8.16
C VAL A 32 -4.77 10.29 6.87
N MET A 33 -4.70 11.02 5.75
CA MET A 33 -5.15 10.49 4.45
C MET A 33 -4.31 9.31 3.98
N LEU A 34 -2.99 9.33 4.23
CA LEU A 34 -2.12 8.21 3.94
C LEU A 34 -2.44 6.98 4.82
N GLU A 35 -2.76 7.18 6.09
CA GLU A 35 -3.20 6.10 6.98
C GLU A 35 -4.52 5.47 6.51
N ASP A 36 -5.51 6.29 6.14
CA ASP A 36 -6.79 5.83 5.59
C ASP A 36 -6.60 5.07 4.27
N PHE A 37 -5.76 5.59 3.36
CA PHE A 37 -5.38 4.87 2.15
C PHE A 37 -4.75 3.50 2.46
N GLY A 38 -3.89 3.44 3.48
CA GLY A 38 -3.32 2.19 3.96
C GLY A 38 -4.38 1.19 4.42
N HIS A 39 -5.42 1.64 5.12
CA HIS A 39 -6.54 0.78 5.51
C HIS A 39 -7.31 0.24 4.30
N VAL A 40 -7.65 1.11 3.35
CA VAL A 40 -8.30 0.68 2.09
C VAL A 40 -7.46 -0.38 1.37
N PHE A 41 -6.14 -0.19 1.32
CA PHE A 41 -5.25 -1.14 0.67
C PHE A 41 -5.14 -2.48 1.42
N MET A 42 -5.14 -2.46 2.76
CA MET A 42 -5.16 -3.68 3.57
C MET A 42 -6.47 -4.47 3.41
N ASP A 43 -7.59 -3.78 3.25
CA ASP A 43 -8.87 -4.42 2.99
C ASP A 43 -8.87 -5.13 1.62
N LEU A 44 -8.22 -4.54 0.61
CA LEU A 44 -8.06 -5.15 -0.71
C LEU A 44 -7.22 -6.42 -0.70
N LEU A 45 -6.21 -6.49 0.18
CA LEU A 45 -5.39 -7.69 0.38
C LEU A 45 -6.12 -8.82 1.08
N THR A 46 -6.96 -8.48 2.06
CA THR A 46 -7.50 -9.45 3.02
C THR A 46 -8.90 -9.91 2.67
N THR A 47 -9.59 -9.19 1.77
CA THR A 47 -10.89 -9.60 1.26
C THR A 47 -10.72 -10.82 0.33
N PRO A 48 -11.27 -12.00 0.67
CA PRO A 48 -11.24 -13.15 -0.21
C PRO A 48 -12.18 -12.89 -1.39
N ALA A 49 -11.62 -12.54 -2.55
CA ALA A 49 -12.36 -12.42 -3.79
C ALA A 49 -12.29 -13.75 -4.57
N PRO A 50 -13.41 -14.33 -5.02
CA PRO A 50 -13.38 -15.37 -6.03
C PRO A 50 -13.00 -14.73 -7.38
N GLY A 51 -11.70 -14.68 -7.69
CA GLY A 51 -11.14 -14.03 -8.88
C GLY A 51 -9.96 -13.11 -8.54
N HIS A 52 -9.21 -12.69 -9.57
CA HIS A 52 -8.01 -11.83 -9.44
C HIS A 52 -8.25 -10.59 -8.55
N PRO A 53 -7.20 -10.06 -7.90
CA PRO A 53 -7.28 -8.82 -7.13
C PRO A 53 -7.95 -7.70 -7.94
N ASP A 54 -8.76 -6.88 -7.26
CA ASP A 54 -9.54 -5.80 -7.87
C ASP A 54 -8.65 -4.61 -8.27
N HIS A 55 -7.90 -4.80 -9.37
CA HIS A 55 -6.98 -3.83 -9.97
C HIS A 55 -7.64 -2.48 -10.22
N ALA A 56 -8.89 -2.49 -10.69
CA ALA A 56 -9.65 -1.26 -10.95
C ALA A 56 -9.89 -0.44 -9.67
N ARG A 57 -10.16 -1.11 -8.54
CA ARG A 57 -10.33 -0.44 -7.25
C ARG A 57 -9.03 0.13 -6.70
N VAL A 58 -7.88 -0.51 -6.98
CA VAL A 58 -6.56 0.02 -6.64
C VAL A 58 -6.26 1.29 -7.44
N GLU A 59 -6.44 1.24 -8.76
CA GLU A 59 -6.25 2.40 -9.64
C GLU A 59 -7.12 3.59 -9.19
N GLN A 60 -8.40 3.34 -8.89
CA GLN A 60 -9.31 4.37 -8.43
C GLN A 60 -8.88 4.97 -7.09
N ALA A 61 -8.45 4.14 -6.13
CA ALA A 61 -7.99 4.62 -4.83
C ALA A 61 -6.71 5.47 -4.95
N VAL A 62 -5.76 5.04 -5.79
CA VAL A 62 -4.52 5.77 -6.04
C VAL A 62 -4.80 7.12 -6.71
N ALA A 63 -5.65 7.14 -7.75
CA ALA A 63 -6.03 8.36 -8.44
C ALA A 63 -6.74 9.36 -7.51
N ALA A 64 -7.67 8.87 -6.68
CA ALA A 64 -8.37 9.70 -5.71
C ALA A 64 -7.41 10.27 -4.64
N TYR A 65 -6.44 9.48 -4.20
CA TYR A 65 -5.41 9.93 -3.26
C TYR A 65 -4.53 11.03 -3.88
N HIS A 66 -4.07 10.86 -5.12
CA HIS A 66 -3.27 11.88 -5.82
C HIS A 66 -4.04 13.19 -6.01
N GLU A 67 -5.26 13.13 -6.54
CA GLU A 67 -6.10 14.31 -6.75
C GLU A 67 -6.34 15.06 -5.43
N THR A 68 -6.62 14.32 -4.35
CA THR A 68 -6.84 14.91 -3.04
C THR A 68 -5.58 15.59 -2.50
N LEU A 69 -4.40 14.97 -2.65
CA LEU A 69 -3.13 15.59 -2.24
C LEU A 69 -2.87 16.89 -2.98
N GLU A 70 -3.03 16.88 -4.31
CA GLU A 70 -2.84 18.06 -5.15
C GLU A 70 -3.77 19.18 -4.73
N ARG A 71 -5.05 18.87 -4.51
CA ARG A 71 -6.06 19.85 -4.10
C ARG A 71 -5.79 20.43 -2.71
N VAL A 72 -5.36 19.59 -1.75
CA VAL A 72 -5.07 20.00 -0.37
C VAL A 72 -3.79 20.83 -0.27
N LEU A 73 -2.78 20.52 -1.09
CA LEU A 73 -1.53 21.29 -1.16
C LEU A 73 -1.65 22.52 -2.06
N GLY A 74 -2.68 22.54 -2.91
CA GLY A 74 -2.86 23.53 -3.97
C GLY A 74 -1.74 23.44 -5.01
N ALA A 75 -1.35 22.21 -5.35
CA ALA A 75 -0.41 21.87 -6.41
C ALA A 75 -1.13 21.80 -7.77
N PRO A 76 -0.41 21.91 -8.90
CA PRO A 76 -0.98 21.67 -10.22
C PRO A 76 -1.53 20.26 -10.36
N THR A 77 -2.60 20.09 -11.14
CA THR A 77 -3.17 18.76 -11.44
C THR A 77 -2.16 17.88 -12.16
N GLY A 78 -2.03 16.63 -11.72
CA GLY A 78 -1.07 15.65 -12.27
C GLY A 78 0.39 16.00 -11.98
N SER A 79 0.67 16.79 -10.94
CA SER A 79 2.05 17.09 -10.51
C SER A 79 2.55 16.15 -9.41
N LEU A 80 1.66 15.46 -8.68
CA LEU A 80 2.02 14.61 -7.56
C LEU A 80 1.64 13.15 -7.80
N HIS A 81 2.67 12.30 -7.88
CA HIS A 81 2.52 10.84 -8.03
C HIS A 81 3.36 10.09 -6.98
N PRO A 82 3.06 10.23 -5.68
CA PRO A 82 3.83 9.58 -4.61
C PRO A 82 3.64 8.06 -4.55
N LEU A 83 2.63 7.52 -5.25
CA LEU A 83 2.31 6.10 -5.31
C LEU A 83 2.09 5.72 -6.77
N ASP A 84 2.58 4.55 -7.18
CA ASP A 84 2.30 3.97 -8.50
C ASP A 84 1.31 2.81 -8.35
N ALA A 85 0.17 2.90 -9.03
CA ALA A 85 -0.85 1.86 -9.02
C ALA A 85 -0.30 0.54 -9.60
N ALA A 86 0.56 0.60 -10.63
CA ALA A 86 1.14 -0.59 -11.23
C ALA A 86 2.03 -1.35 -10.24
N ASP A 87 2.84 -0.63 -9.46
CA ASP A 87 3.67 -1.22 -8.41
C ASP A 87 2.82 -1.85 -7.29
N LEU A 88 1.74 -1.16 -6.88
CA LEU A 88 0.79 -1.67 -5.88
C LEU A 88 0.08 -2.94 -6.37
N MET A 89 -0.38 -2.97 -7.62
CA MET A 89 -1.01 -4.14 -8.23
C MET A 89 -0.04 -5.31 -8.38
N ALA A 90 1.17 -5.07 -8.85
CA ALA A 90 2.20 -6.12 -8.95
C ALA A 90 2.54 -6.73 -7.57
N TRP A 91 2.47 -5.92 -6.51
CA TRP A 91 2.63 -6.42 -5.14
C TRP A 91 1.42 -7.26 -4.68
N LEU A 92 0.19 -6.88 -5.05
CA LEU A 92 -1.02 -7.68 -4.78
C LEU A 92 -0.95 -9.04 -5.48
N ASP A 93 -0.57 -9.07 -6.74
CA ASP A 93 -0.47 -10.32 -7.52
C ASP A 93 0.58 -11.29 -6.94
N ARG A 94 1.70 -10.75 -6.44
CA ARG A 94 2.70 -11.54 -5.70
C ARG A 94 2.13 -12.12 -4.41
N SER A 95 1.32 -11.34 -3.70
CA SER A 95 0.74 -11.73 -2.40
C SER A 95 -0.26 -12.86 -2.55
N ASP A 96 -1.03 -12.88 -3.65
CA ASP A 96 -1.94 -13.97 -3.99
C ASP A 96 -1.18 -15.27 -4.34
N THR A 97 -0.03 -15.14 -4.99
CA THR A 97 0.83 -16.30 -5.35
C THR A 97 1.41 -17.01 -4.11
N GLY A 98 1.56 -16.31 -2.98
CA GLY A 98 2.02 -16.90 -1.71
C GLY A 98 0.99 -17.78 -1.00
N ALA A 99 -0.30 -17.68 -1.37
CA ALA A 99 -1.38 -18.49 -0.82
C ALA A 99 -1.49 -19.88 -1.50
N ALA A 100 -0.86 -20.07 -2.66
CA ALA A 100 -0.69 -21.38 -3.28
C ALA A 100 0.51 -22.12 -2.66
N ALA A 101 0.36 -22.59 -1.43
CA ALA A 101 1.29 -23.55 -0.85
C ALA A 101 1.43 -24.77 -1.79
N PRO A 102 2.66 -25.28 -2.01
CA PRO A 102 2.88 -26.46 -2.84
C PRO A 102 2.15 -27.66 -2.24
N ALA A 103 1.53 -28.44 -3.13
CA ALA A 103 0.78 -29.64 -2.82
C ALA A 103 1.54 -30.55 -1.83
N ALA A 104 0.84 -30.88 -0.73
CA ALA A 104 0.82 -32.14 -0.03
C ALA A 104 2.12 -32.99 -0.01
N HIS A 105 2.67 -33.09 1.20
CA HIS A 105 3.15 -34.32 1.84
C HIS A 105 3.47 -35.53 0.96
N ALA A 106 4.77 -35.81 0.85
CA ALA A 106 5.26 -37.19 0.81
C ALA A 106 6.53 -37.30 1.67
N GLU A 107 6.38 -37.05 2.97
CA GLU A 107 7.34 -37.50 3.98
C GLU A 107 6.97 -38.94 4.36
N THR A 108 7.38 -39.92 3.56
CA THR A 108 7.49 -41.30 4.01
C THR A 108 8.80 -41.45 4.79
N ALA A 109 8.83 -40.86 5.98
CA ALA A 109 9.83 -41.19 6.99
C ALA A 109 9.39 -42.48 7.71
N THR A 110 9.78 -43.63 7.16
CA THR A 110 9.74 -44.89 7.91
C THR A 110 10.97 -44.92 8.83
N VAL A 111 10.82 -44.54 10.09
CA VAL A 111 11.84 -44.78 11.12
C VAL A 111 11.22 -45.38 12.38
N SER A 112 11.57 -46.66 12.58
CA SER A 112 11.92 -47.33 13.83
C SER A 112 10.84 -47.99 14.69
N GLY A 113 11.01 -49.31 14.82
CA GLY A 113 10.37 -50.19 15.81
C GLY A 113 11.26 -51.40 16.08
N LEU A 114 12.14 -51.25 17.06
CA LEU A 114 13.12 -52.19 17.60
C LEU A 114 12.50 -53.49 18.18
N ALA A 115 13.25 -54.60 18.06
CA ALA A 115 13.45 -55.69 19.05
C ALA A 115 12.94 -57.13 18.72
N ALA A 116 13.85 -58.08 19.02
CA ALA A 116 13.72 -59.54 19.17
C ALA A 116 13.57 -60.34 17.85
N GLN A 117 14.28 -61.46 17.58
CA GLN A 117 14.71 -62.52 18.48
C GLN A 117 15.69 -63.48 17.75
N VAL A 118 16.72 -63.95 18.49
CA VAL A 118 17.59 -65.17 18.32
C VAL A 118 18.47 -65.30 17.08
#